data_AF-A0AAI8Z9M8-F1
#
_entry.id   AF-A0AAI8Z9M8-F1
#
_cell.length_a   1.000
_cell.length_b   1.000
_cell.length_c   1.000
_cell.angle_alpha   90.00
_cell.angle_beta   90.00
_cell.angle_gamma   90.00
#
_symmetry.space_group_name_H-M   'P 1'
#
loop_
_entity.id
_entity.type
_entity.pdbx_description
1 polymer ?
#
loop_
_entity_poly.entity_id
_entity_poly.type
_entity_poly.pdbx_seq_one_letter_code
_entity_poly.pdbx_strand_id
1 'polypeptide(L)'
;MAHAWTDLPSALSSALPKANKAAQDDEQLKAFTTTNAIAAPATFGIKAAGSNNAILVHVTNGKADIQAGTTKDCLFVLSALPEQWQEFMKQTPVMPYQSYWGMFGMNIKQQGIEIQGDQTSFAHWTHVWRRVLELIHDAHAGPTPADDEPEMDEDHIVGRYAYITSPGWGKCKVFYEQAGEGDQDIVFLHTAGSDGRQYHGVLNDERMRKKCRMTAFDLPAHGRSFPYQGYWPGKHTNTEDSYVGCIAALVKKLNLNKPIICGASMAGQISLACAVRYKEVGCSGTIPLQGSDYLNMDRQWYDRSPYVNQSLFNPEWIYGMMSPTAPLKNRQLVWHMYSAQAYGVFHGDLDLYFEGDTTEEGQSSSEVPALTTTTTSKPLDLNTCLTLYKYNEEAYNKDTDETRKRKKTVNAFIKTETRKVSMSYYIK
;
A
#
# COMPACT_ATOMS: atom_id res chain seq x y z
N MET A 1 27.75 23.86 -13.91
CA MET A 1 28.51 22.74 -13.29
C MET A 1 27.66 21.48 -13.39
N ALA A 2 28.25 20.32 -13.65
CA ALA A 2 27.51 19.06 -13.61
C ALA A 2 26.95 18.84 -12.19
N HIS A 3 25.76 18.25 -12.08
CA HIS A 3 25.14 17.95 -10.79
C HIS A 3 26.03 16.97 -10.01
N ALA A 4 26.17 17.13 -8.68
CA ALA A 4 27.12 16.32 -7.89
C ALA A 4 26.83 14.80 -7.96
N TRP A 5 25.59 14.44 -8.28
CA TRP A 5 25.09 13.07 -8.39
C TRP A 5 25.06 12.52 -9.82
N THR A 6 25.68 13.17 -10.81
CA THR A 6 25.76 12.62 -12.18
C THR A 6 26.63 11.37 -12.26
N ASP A 7 27.52 11.15 -11.28
CA ASP A 7 28.38 9.98 -11.21
C ASP A 7 28.29 9.36 -9.81
N LEU A 8 27.37 8.39 -9.63
CA LEU A 8 27.10 7.79 -8.32
C LEU A 8 28.35 7.15 -7.69
N PRO A 9 29.17 6.36 -8.41
CA PRO A 9 30.42 5.85 -7.86
C PRO A 9 31.33 6.93 -7.25
N SER A 10 31.48 8.07 -7.91
CA SER A 10 32.28 9.19 -7.40
C SER A 10 31.60 9.86 -6.20
N ALA A 11 30.31 10.16 -6.29
CA ALA A 11 29.52 10.79 -5.22
C ALA A 11 29.47 9.96 -3.94
N LEU A 12 29.50 8.63 -4.07
CA LEU A 12 29.42 7.66 -2.97
C LEU A 12 30.75 6.96 -2.70
N SER A 13 31.87 7.48 -3.19
CA SER A 13 33.20 6.84 -3.09
C SER A 13 33.61 6.48 -1.65
N SER A 14 33.22 7.28 -0.66
CA SER A 14 33.47 7.01 0.77
C SER A 14 32.46 6.05 1.41
N ALA A 15 31.26 5.89 0.83
CA ALA A 15 30.20 5.04 1.32
C ALA A 15 30.29 3.61 0.75
N LEU A 16 30.68 3.44 -0.51
CA LEU A 16 30.69 2.14 -1.19
C LEU A 16 31.54 1.07 -0.47
N PRO A 17 32.77 1.33 0.02
CA PRO A 17 33.52 0.33 0.78
C PRO A 17 32.82 -0.08 2.08
N LYS A 18 32.13 0.86 2.75
CA LYS A 18 31.38 0.59 3.98
C LYS A 18 30.13 -0.23 3.70
N ALA A 19 29.39 0.14 2.64
CA ALA A 19 28.21 -0.58 2.17
C ALA A 19 28.57 -2.01 1.74
N ASN A 20 29.67 -2.19 1.01
CA ASN A 20 30.15 -3.51 0.61
C ASN A 20 30.48 -4.37 1.83
N LYS A 21 31.19 -3.81 2.82
CA LYS A 21 31.47 -4.51 4.08
C LYS A 21 30.17 -4.90 4.80
N ALA A 22 29.23 -3.96 4.95
CA ALA A 22 27.95 -4.22 5.58
C ALA A 22 27.16 -5.32 4.85
N ALA A 23 27.20 -5.36 3.52
CA ALA A 23 26.55 -6.40 2.71
C ALA A 23 27.11 -7.81 2.97
N GLN A 24 28.40 -7.95 3.30
CA GLN A 24 28.98 -9.25 3.66
C GLN A 24 28.49 -9.75 5.03
N ASP A 25 28.13 -8.83 5.93
CA ASP A 25 27.71 -9.14 7.29
C ASP A 25 26.18 -9.10 7.48
N ASP A 26 25.41 -8.64 6.49
CA ASP A 26 23.96 -8.46 6.59
C ASP A 26 23.19 -9.78 6.57
N GLU A 27 22.58 -10.13 7.70
CA GLU A 27 21.86 -11.39 7.88
C GLU A 27 20.63 -11.51 6.98
N GLN A 28 19.94 -10.41 6.67
CA GLN A 28 18.80 -10.43 5.75
C GLN A 28 19.25 -10.76 4.33
N LEU A 29 20.32 -10.12 3.85
CA LEU A 29 20.88 -10.36 2.52
C LEU A 29 21.44 -11.78 2.38
N LYS A 30 22.11 -12.30 3.42
CA LYS A 30 22.54 -13.71 3.48
C LYS A 30 21.33 -14.65 3.42
N ALA A 31 20.27 -14.39 4.18
CA ALA A 31 19.07 -15.21 4.16
C ALA A 31 18.43 -15.29 2.77
N PHE A 32 18.49 -14.20 2.00
CA PHE A 32 17.98 -14.19 0.63
C PHE A 32 18.91 -14.83 -0.40
N THR A 33 20.22 -14.83 -0.17
CA THR A 33 21.21 -15.28 -1.17
C THR A 33 21.80 -16.66 -0.85
N THR A 34 21.57 -17.23 0.34
CA THR A 34 22.12 -18.54 0.71
C THR A 34 21.23 -19.68 0.23
N THR A 35 21.38 -20.07 -1.04
CA THR A 35 20.64 -21.16 -1.65
C THR A 35 21.34 -21.73 -2.87
N ASN A 36 21.29 -23.06 -3.02
CA ASN A 36 21.80 -23.74 -4.22
C ASN A 36 20.98 -23.46 -5.48
N ALA A 37 19.83 -22.78 -5.36
CA ALA A 37 19.06 -22.29 -6.50
C ALA A 37 19.81 -21.19 -7.27
N ILE A 38 20.77 -20.48 -6.63
CA ILE A 38 21.66 -19.54 -7.30
C ILE A 38 22.81 -20.34 -7.93
N ALA A 39 22.53 -20.93 -9.09
CA ALA A 39 23.46 -21.79 -9.81
C ALA A 39 24.53 -21.02 -10.61
N ALA A 40 24.29 -19.73 -10.88
CA ALA A 40 25.22 -18.85 -11.59
C ALA A 40 25.22 -17.45 -10.97
N PRO A 41 26.35 -16.71 -11.05
CA PRO A 41 26.40 -15.32 -10.63
C PRO A 41 25.43 -14.44 -11.44
N ALA A 42 24.86 -13.43 -10.79
CA ALA A 42 24.04 -12.39 -11.41
C ALA A 42 24.67 -11.03 -11.15
N THR A 43 24.62 -10.13 -12.14
CA THR A 43 25.11 -8.75 -11.97
C THR A 43 24.01 -7.77 -12.36
N PHE A 44 23.79 -6.76 -11.53
CA PHE A 44 22.94 -5.62 -11.87
C PHE A 44 23.63 -4.30 -11.54
N GLY A 45 23.17 -3.23 -12.20
CA GLY A 45 23.73 -1.89 -12.05
C GLY A 45 22.78 -0.91 -11.37
N ILE A 46 23.35 0.12 -10.75
CA ILE A 46 22.65 1.30 -10.24
C ILE A 46 23.38 2.52 -10.79
N LYS A 47 22.68 3.42 -11.48
CA LYS A 47 23.30 4.60 -12.09
C LYS A 47 22.43 5.85 -12.05
N ALA A 48 23.09 6.99 -12.17
CA ALA A 48 22.43 8.22 -12.57
C ALA A 48 22.16 8.22 -14.08
N ALA A 49 21.01 8.74 -14.48
CA ALA A 49 20.64 8.89 -15.88
C ALA A 49 21.72 9.68 -16.65
N GLY A 50 22.08 9.21 -17.84
CA GLY A 50 23.13 9.80 -18.67
C GLY A 50 24.57 9.44 -18.28
N SER A 51 24.79 8.70 -17.19
CA SER A 51 26.13 8.22 -16.82
C SER A 51 26.47 6.86 -17.44
N ASN A 52 27.75 6.69 -17.80
CA ASN A 52 28.33 5.38 -18.17
C ASN A 52 28.88 4.62 -16.96
N ASN A 53 29.12 5.34 -15.86
CA ASN A 53 29.60 4.77 -14.60
C ASN A 53 28.39 4.31 -13.78
N ALA A 54 28.54 3.15 -13.14
CA ALA A 54 27.50 2.55 -12.31
C ALA A 54 28.11 1.94 -11.05
N ILE A 55 27.27 1.80 -10.03
CA ILE A 55 27.51 0.88 -8.92
C ILE A 55 27.03 -0.49 -9.40
N LEU A 56 27.92 -1.47 -9.38
CA LEU A 56 27.65 -2.86 -9.74
C LEU A 56 27.43 -3.67 -8.48
N VAL A 57 26.45 -4.57 -8.56
CA VAL A 57 26.18 -5.55 -7.53
C VAL A 57 26.31 -6.93 -8.14
N HIS A 58 27.30 -7.69 -7.68
CA HIS A 58 27.55 -9.06 -8.11
C HIS A 58 27.02 -10.03 -7.05
N VAL A 59 25.94 -10.73 -7.38
CA VAL A 59 25.27 -11.67 -6.50
C VAL A 59 25.75 -13.09 -6.80
N THR A 60 26.13 -13.81 -5.75
CA THR A 60 26.43 -15.24 -5.80
C THR A 60 25.82 -15.93 -4.58
N ASN A 61 25.85 -17.26 -4.53
CA ASN A 61 25.32 -17.99 -3.38
C ASN A 61 26.00 -17.52 -2.07
N GLY A 62 25.19 -16.95 -1.17
CA GLY A 62 25.57 -16.47 0.15
C GLY A 62 26.14 -15.05 0.23
N LYS A 63 26.26 -14.30 -0.89
CA LYS A 63 26.84 -12.94 -0.86
C LYS A 63 26.39 -12.03 -2.01
N ALA A 64 26.50 -10.73 -1.78
CA ALA A 64 26.43 -9.71 -2.83
C ALA A 64 27.59 -8.71 -2.68
N ASP A 65 28.44 -8.62 -3.70
CA ASP A 65 29.59 -7.72 -3.73
C ASP A 65 29.24 -6.41 -4.44
N ILE A 66 29.52 -5.28 -3.80
CA ILE A 66 29.23 -3.92 -4.30
C ILE A 66 30.52 -3.23 -4.73
N GLN A 67 30.59 -2.77 -5.98
CA GLN A 67 31.76 -2.08 -6.51
C GLN A 67 31.41 -1.04 -7.59
N ALA A 68 32.34 -0.16 -7.91
CA ALA A 68 32.20 0.75 -9.05
C ALA A 68 32.56 0.03 -10.37
N GLY A 69 31.87 0.39 -11.46
CA GLY A 69 32.18 -0.15 -12.78
C GLY A 69 31.35 0.51 -13.88
N THR A 70 31.13 -0.23 -14.97
CA THR A 70 30.26 0.19 -16.08
C THR A 70 29.12 -0.80 -16.20
N THR A 71 28.00 -0.41 -16.81
CA THR A 71 26.82 -1.28 -16.97
C THR A 71 27.01 -2.43 -17.97
N LYS A 72 28.24 -2.66 -18.41
CA LYS A 72 28.59 -3.77 -19.29
C LYS A 72 28.34 -5.08 -18.53
N ASP A 73 27.65 -6.02 -19.18
CA ASP A 73 27.30 -7.34 -18.64
C ASP A 73 26.28 -7.36 -17.48
N CYS A 74 25.65 -6.22 -17.16
CA CYS A 74 24.50 -6.19 -16.23
C CYS A 74 23.27 -6.84 -16.87
N LEU A 75 22.57 -7.68 -16.11
CA LEU A 75 21.25 -8.20 -16.49
C LEU A 75 20.23 -7.07 -16.60
N PHE A 76 20.23 -6.18 -15.61
CA PHE A 76 19.40 -4.97 -15.57
C PHE A 76 20.12 -3.83 -14.85
N VAL A 77 19.59 -2.61 -15.00
CA VAL A 77 20.12 -1.40 -14.37
C VAL A 77 18.97 -0.56 -13.82
N LEU A 78 19.09 -0.19 -12.54
CA LEU A 78 18.27 0.83 -11.89
C LEU A 78 18.81 2.22 -12.26
N SER A 79 18.01 3.01 -12.98
CA SER A 79 18.38 4.35 -13.44
C SER A 79 17.38 5.39 -12.95
N ALA A 80 17.90 6.45 -12.33
CA ALA A 80 17.12 7.63 -11.93
C ALA A 80 17.92 8.91 -12.21
N LEU A 81 17.24 10.06 -12.25
CA LEU A 81 17.88 11.35 -12.44
C LEU A 81 18.83 11.69 -11.27
N PRO A 82 19.93 12.44 -11.51
CA PRO A 82 20.86 12.85 -10.46
C PRO A 82 20.19 13.47 -9.22
N GLU A 83 19.22 14.35 -9.43
CA GLU A 83 18.44 15.02 -8.38
C GLU A 83 17.57 14.04 -7.57
N GLN A 84 17.07 12.96 -8.19
CA GLN A 84 16.29 11.94 -7.49
C GLN A 84 17.18 11.07 -6.60
N TRP A 85 18.39 10.74 -7.06
CA TRP A 85 19.39 10.07 -6.22
C TRP A 85 19.84 10.94 -5.04
N GLN A 86 19.95 12.26 -5.25
CA GLN A 86 20.23 13.18 -4.15
C GLN A 86 19.15 13.14 -3.08
N GLU A 87 17.88 13.14 -3.47
CA GLU A 87 16.75 13.04 -2.53
C GLU A 87 16.70 11.68 -1.83
N PHE A 88 16.95 10.59 -2.57
CA PHE A 88 17.02 9.22 -2.03
C PHE A 88 18.09 9.09 -0.93
N MET A 89 19.21 9.81 -1.07
CA MET A 89 20.36 9.71 -0.17
C MET A 89 20.32 10.70 1.02
N LYS A 90 19.19 11.39 1.24
CA LYS A 90 18.98 12.17 2.46
C LYS A 90 18.72 11.23 3.64
N GLN A 91 19.21 11.58 4.84
CA GLN A 91 19.06 10.75 6.05
C GLN A 91 17.62 10.35 6.40
N THR A 92 16.64 11.20 6.08
CA THR A 92 15.22 10.84 6.12
C THR A 92 14.60 11.25 4.80
N PRO A 93 14.57 10.37 3.79
CA PRO A 93 13.98 10.70 2.51
C PRO A 93 12.47 10.91 2.65
N VAL A 94 11.93 11.89 1.93
CA VAL A 94 10.48 12.11 1.85
C VAL A 94 9.90 11.37 0.65
N MET A 95 8.59 11.15 0.67
CA MET A 95 7.90 10.56 -0.48
C MET A 95 8.16 11.36 -1.77
N PRO A 96 8.52 10.72 -2.90
CA PRO A 96 8.61 9.28 -3.17
C PRO A 96 10.02 8.65 -3.08
N TYR A 97 10.97 9.34 -2.47
CA TYR A 97 12.39 8.99 -2.49
C TYR A 97 12.81 7.98 -1.41
N GLN A 98 11.87 7.49 -0.59
CA GLN A 98 12.14 6.55 0.50
C GLN A 98 12.61 5.17 0.04
N SER A 99 12.34 4.80 -1.21
CA SER A 99 12.88 3.60 -1.84
C SER A 99 12.83 3.73 -3.36
N TYR A 100 13.55 2.86 -4.08
CA TYR A 100 13.44 2.81 -5.53
C TYR A 100 12.03 2.39 -5.98
N TRP A 101 11.35 1.53 -5.20
CA TRP A 101 9.94 1.20 -5.43
C TRP A 101 9.02 2.41 -5.28
N GLY A 102 9.26 3.25 -4.27
CA GLY A 102 8.52 4.50 -4.08
C GLY A 102 8.70 5.42 -5.29
N MET A 103 9.93 5.57 -5.77
CA MET A 103 10.22 6.39 -6.94
C MET A 103 9.57 5.83 -8.20
N PHE A 104 9.71 4.51 -8.43
CA PHE A 104 9.17 3.80 -9.58
C PHE A 104 7.64 3.81 -9.61
N GLY A 105 6.98 3.57 -8.48
CA GLY A 105 5.52 3.63 -8.36
C GLY A 105 4.96 5.04 -8.59
N MET A 106 5.75 6.08 -8.33
CA MET A 106 5.36 7.49 -8.53
C MET A 106 5.86 8.09 -9.86
N ASN A 107 6.36 7.25 -10.77
CA ASN A 107 6.89 7.71 -12.06
C ASN A 107 5.83 8.42 -12.92
N ILE A 108 4.54 8.12 -12.72
CA ILE A 108 3.40 8.84 -13.32
C ILE A 108 3.34 10.34 -12.96
N LYS A 109 4.05 10.78 -11.91
CA LYS A 109 4.13 12.18 -11.47
C LYS A 109 5.50 12.82 -11.66
N GLN A 110 6.59 12.08 -11.47
CA GLN A 110 7.95 12.65 -11.49
C GLN A 110 8.75 12.34 -12.76
N GLN A 111 8.45 11.24 -13.46
CA GLN A 111 9.24 10.71 -14.60
C GLN A 111 10.72 10.44 -14.25
N GLY A 112 11.49 9.92 -15.20
CA GLY A 112 12.94 9.74 -15.07
C GLY A 112 13.42 8.49 -14.33
N ILE A 113 12.51 7.71 -13.74
CA ILE A 113 12.83 6.39 -13.16
C ILE A 113 12.68 5.32 -14.22
N GLU A 114 13.72 4.51 -14.41
CA GLU A 114 13.78 3.50 -15.46
C GLU A 114 14.40 2.21 -14.95
N ILE A 115 13.88 1.08 -15.44
CA ILE A 115 14.55 -0.22 -15.37
C ILE A 115 15.07 -0.52 -16.78
N GLN A 116 16.39 -0.51 -16.95
CA GLN A 116 17.01 -0.82 -18.24
C GLN A 116 17.44 -2.29 -18.25
N GLY A 117 17.23 -3.02 -19.36
CA GLY A 117 17.60 -4.43 -19.47
C GLY A 117 16.47 -5.40 -19.09
N ASP A 118 16.85 -6.57 -18.56
CA ASP A 118 15.94 -7.69 -18.33
C ASP A 118 14.99 -7.44 -17.14
N GLN A 119 13.72 -7.22 -17.46
CA GLN A 119 12.67 -6.91 -16.50
C GLN A 119 12.35 -8.08 -15.55
N THR A 120 12.50 -9.32 -16.02
CA THR A 120 12.29 -10.52 -15.19
C THR A 120 13.35 -10.62 -14.12
N SER A 121 14.61 -10.38 -14.45
CA SER A 121 15.74 -10.35 -13.51
C SER A 121 15.58 -9.22 -12.50
N PHE A 122 15.11 -8.04 -12.92
CA PHE A 122 14.77 -6.95 -12.01
C PHE A 122 13.74 -7.38 -10.95
N ALA A 123 12.65 -8.01 -11.39
CA ALA A 123 11.61 -8.51 -10.49
C ALA A 123 12.08 -9.69 -9.63
N HIS A 124 12.92 -10.57 -10.18
CA HIS A 124 13.47 -11.73 -9.47
C HIS A 124 14.40 -11.31 -8.33
N TRP A 125 15.27 -10.32 -8.58
CA TRP A 125 16.29 -9.85 -7.64
C TRP A 125 15.85 -8.68 -6.76
N THR A 126 14.55 -8.38 -6.71
CA THR A 126 13.99 -7.25 -5.94
C THR A 126 14.48 -7.14 -4.51
N HIS A 127 14.47 -8.26 -3.80
CA HIS A 127 14.85 -8.33 -2.42
C HIS A 127 16.34 -8.07 -2.17
N VAL A 128 17.19 -8.38 -3.16
CA VAL A 128 18.62 -8.07 -3.12
C VAL A 128 18.87 -6.60 -3.44
N TRP A 129 18.34 -6.10 -4.56
CA TRP A 129 18.66 -4.72 -4.96
C TRP A 129 18.06 -3.69 -4.00
N ARG A 130 16.87 -3.94 -3.42
CA ARG A 130 16.28 -3.04 -2.42
C ARG A 130 17.15 -3.01 -1.17
N ARG A 131 17.56 -4.17 -0.64
CA ARG A 131 18.42 -4.23 0.55
C ARG A 131 19.78 -3.59 0.32
N VAL A 132 20.39 -3.82 -0.84
CA VAL A 132 21.68 -3.19 -1.19
C VAL A 132 21.56 -1.67 -1.25
N LEU A 133 20.46 -1.12 -1.80
CA LEU A 133 20.23 0.33 -1.80
C LEU A 133 20.09 0.89 -0.38
N GLU A 134 19.44 0.19 0.55
CA GLU A 134 19.40 0.59 1.96
C GLU A 134 20.78 0.57 2.62
N LEU A 135 21.60 -0.46 2.34
CA LEU A 135 22.97 -0.53 2.89
C LEU A 135 23.86 0.59 2.34
N ILE A 136 23.68 0.98 1.07
CA ILE A 136 24.37 2.13 0.47
C ILE A 136 23.89 3.44 1.13
N HIS A 137 22.58 3.59 1.31
CA HIS A 137 21.99 4.73 2.02
C HIS A 137 22.57 4.85 3.43
N ASP A 138 22.52 3.78 4.23
CA ASP A 138 22.95 3.80 5.63
C ASP A 138 24.46 4.07 5.75
N ALA A 139 25.26 3.55 4.80
CA ALA A 139 26.69 3.85 4.72
C ALA A 139 27.00 5.32 4.39
N HIS A 140 26.09 6.01 3.70
CA HIS A 140 26.22 7.41 3.30
C HIS A 140 25.65 8.38 4.34
N ALA A 141 24.39 8.18 4.73
CA ALA A 141 23.60 9.11 5.52
C ALA A 141 23.32 8.64 6.96
N GLY A 142 23.67 7.39 7.28
CA GLY A 142 23.23 6.72 8.50
C GLY A 142 21.83 6.10 8.36
N PRO A 143 21.43 5.21 9.28
CA PRO A 143 20.11 4.60 9.26
C PRO A 143 19.01 5.65 9.45
N THR A 144 17.91 5.49 8.72
CA THR A 144 16.72 6.32 8.89
C THR A 144 16.12 6.09 10.28
N PRO A 145 15.82 7.15 11.06
CA PRO A 145 15.16 7.01 12.35
C PRO A 145 13.79 6.33 12.19
N ALA A 146 13.53 5.30 12.99
CA ALA A 146 12.22 4.67 13.08
C ALA A 146 11.43 5.25 14.25
N ASP A 147 10.14 5.44 14.04
CA ASP A 147 9.16 5.75 15.09
C ASP A 147 9.05 4.55 16.04
N ASP A 148 8.80 4.83 17.31
CA ASP A 148 8.59 3.79 18.32
C ASP A 148 7.21 3.14 18.17
N GLU A 149 7.15 1.82 18.38
CA GLU A 149 5.91 1.08 18.59
C GLU A 149 5.85 0.67 20.07
N PRO A 150 4.82 1.10 20.83
CA PRO A 150 4.72 0.74 22.23
C PRO A 150 4.58 -0.78 22.39
N GLU A 151 5.29 -1.34 23.36
CA GLU A 151 5.04 -2.71 23.79
C GLU A 151 3.72 -2.77 24.57
N MET A 152 2.92 -3.79 24.28
CA MET A 152 1.60 -4.00 24.86
C MET A 152 1.56 -5.38 25.52
N ASP A 153 1.19 -5.42 26.79
CA ASP A 153 1.00 -6.67 27.54
C ASP A 153 -0.41 -7.27 27.35
N GLU A 154 -1.37 -6.44 26.97
CA GLU A 154 -2.77 -6.83 26.79
C GLU A 154 -3.19 -6.71 25.31
N ASP A 155 -3.87 -7.76 24.83
CA ASP A 155 -4.54 -7.77 23.53
C ASP A 155 -6.05 -7.98 23.75
N HIS A 156 -6.85 -7.04 23.24
CA HIS A 156 -8.30 -7.03 23.39
C HIS A 156 -9.03 -7.65 22.19
N ILE A 157 -8.29 -8.17 21.21
CA ILE A 157 -8.86 -8.70 19.97
C ILE A 157 -9.37 -10.12 20.17
N VAL A 158 -10.58 -10.35 19.69
CA VAL A 158 -11.23 -11.65 19.75
C VAL A 158 -11.56 -12.16 18.35
N GLY A 159 -10.89 -13.24 17.95
CA GLY A 159 -11.09 -13.92 16.66
C GLY A 159 -12.24 -14.93 16.66
N ARG A 160 -12.99 -14.98 15.55
CA ARG A 160 -14.12 -15.90 15.32
C ARG A 160 -14.25 -16.27 13.85
N TYR A 161 -15.06 -17.30 13.59
CA TYR A 161 -15.44 -17.70 12.24
C TYR A 161 -16.95 -17.57 12.05
N ALA A 162 -17.35 -17.13 10.86
CA ALA A 162 -18.73 -17.16 10.41
C ALA A 162 -18.84 -17.82 9.04
N TYR A 163 -19.95 -18.53 8.80
CA TYR A 163 -20.32 -18.91 7.45
C TYR A 163 -21.20 -17.83 6.84
N ILE A 164 -20.76 -17.30 5.69
CA ILE A 164 -21.53 -16.38 4.85
C ILE A 164 -21.71 -16.97 3.45
N THR A 165 -22.69 -16.47 2.73
CA THR A 165 -22.84 -16.71 1.29
C THR A 165 -22.70 -15.36 0.60
N SER A 166 -21.60 -15.18 -0.11
CA SER A 166 -21.30 -13.95 -0.84
C SER A 166 -21.72 -14.09 -2.31
N PRO A 167 -22.27 -13.04 -2.95
CA PRO A 167 -22.23 -12.92 -4.40
C PRO A 167 -20.79 -13.12 -4.92
N GLY A 168 -20.65 -13.72 -6.11
CA GLY A 168 -19.36 -14.02 -6.74
C GLY A 168 -18.61 -15.23 -6.16
N TRP A 169 -18.53 -15.35 -4.83
CA TRP A 169 -17.74 -16.38 -4.14
C TRP A 169 -18.57 -17.53 -3.54
N GLY A 170 -19.89 -17.39 -3.40
CA GLY A 170 -20.75 -18.42 -2.83
C GLY A 170 -20.51 -18.63 -1.33
N LYS A 171 -20.78 -19.85 -0.83
CA LYS A 171 -20.65 -20.15 0.61
C LYS A 171 -19.17 -20.26 1.01
N CYS A 172 -18.79 -19.53 2.05
CA CYS A 172 -17.42 -19.54 2.57
C CYS A 172 -17.41 -19.43 4.10
N LYS A 173 -16.33 -19.95 4.72
CA LYS A 173 -16.04 -19.80 6.14
C LYS A 173 -15.06 -18.64 6.29
N VAL A 174 -15.57 -17.47 6.70
CA VAL A 174 -14.77 -16.27 6.86
C VAL A 174 -14.31 -16.12 8.31
N PHE A 175 -13.06 -15.71 8.48
CA PHE A 175 -12.49 -15.31 9.74
C PHE A 175 -12.70 -13.81 9.96
N TYR A 176 -13.03 -13.45 11.19
CA TYR A 176 -13.16 -12.05 11.59
C TYR A 176 -12.71 -11.85 13.03
N GLU A 177 -12.28 -10.64 13.32
CA GLU A 177 -11.78 -10.18 14.60
C GLU A 177 -12.61 -9.02 15.08
N GLN A 178 -12.87 -8.97 16.39
CA GLN A 178 -13.61 -7.90 17.00
C GLN A 178 -12.92 -7.37 18.24
N ALA A 179 -13.08 -6.07 18.48
CA ALA A 179 -12.65 -5.39 19.69
C ALA A 179 -13.54 -4.19 19.98
N GLY A 180 -13.59 -3.77 21.24
CA GLY A 180 -14.35 -2.59 21.67
C GLY A 180 -15.81 -2.87 22.02
N GLU A 181 -16.39 -1.91 22.73
CA GLU A 181 -17.70 -2.02 23.38
C GLU A 181 -18.58 -0.77 23.16
N GLY A 182 -18.12 0.19 22.37
CA GLY A 182 -18.87 1.41 22.09
C GLY A 182 -20.05 1.21 21.13
N ASP A 183 -20.88 2.23 21.01
CA ASP A 183 -22.18 2.13 20.32
C ASP A 183 -22.08 2.09 18.78
N GLN A 184 -21.00 2.61 18.19
CA GLN A 184 -20.85 2.67 16.74
C GLN A 184 -20.15 1.41 16.21
N ASP A 185 -20.84 0.64 15.36
CA ASP A 185 -20.19 -0.44 14.61
C ASP A 185 -19.29 0.16 13.52
N ILE A 186 -18.09 -0.41 13.34
CA ILE A 186 -17.19 -0.08 12.23
C ILE A 186 -16.58 -1.36 11.67
N VAL A 187 -16.53 -1.46 10.35
CA VAL A 187 -15.94 -2.58 9.62
C VAL A 187 -14.69 -2.10 8.89
N PHE A 188 -13.57 -2.74 9.17
CA PHE A 188 -12.28 -2.50 8.53
C PHE A 188 -12.02 -3.51 7.41
N LEU A 189 -11.54 -2.99 6.29
CA LEU A 189 -11.34 -3.72 5.04
C LEU A 189 -9.84 -3.75 4.68
N HIS A 190 -9.23 -4.93 4.65
CA HIS A 190 -7.80 -5.07 4.34
C HIS A 190 -7.49 -4.70 2.88
N THR A 191 -6.25 -4.31 2.63
CA THR A 191 -5.72 -4.02 1.29
C THR A 191 -5.53 -5.32 0.49
N ALA A 192 -5.20 -5.18 -0.81
CA ALA A 192 -4.99 -6.31 -1.72
C ALA A 192 -3.98 -7.31 -1.17
N GLY A 193 -4.28 -8.61 -1.21
CA GLY A 193 -3.40 -9.69 -0.76
C GLY A 193 -2.88 -9.49 0.67
N SER A 194 -3.74 -9.06 1.57
CA SER A 194 -3.45 -8.94 3.00
C SER A 194 -4.61 -9.50 3.82
N ASP A 195 -4.66 -9.16 5.11
CA ASP A 195 -5.68 -9.65 6.04
C ASP A 195 -5.91 -8.67 7.20
N GLY A 196 -6.87 -8.97 8.08
CA GLY A 196 -7.34 -8.11 9.16
C GLY A 196 -6.29 -7.66 10.16
N ARG A 197 -5.12 -8.33 10.22
CA ARG A 197 -3.99 -7.94 11.09
C ARG A 197 -3.48 -6.53 10.82
N GLN A 198 -3.73 -5.98 9.63
CA GLN A 198 -3.45 -4.57 9.31
C GLN A 198 -4.10 -3.56 10.28
N TYR A 199 -5.19 -3.97 10.93
CA TYR A 199 -5.95 -3.11 11.82
C TYR A 199 -5.71 -3.39 13.30
N HIS A 200 -4.79 -4.30 13.67
CA HIS A 200 -4.55 -4.65 15.08
C HIS A 200 -4.20 -3.46 15.96
N GLY A 201 -3.44 -2.48 15.46
CA GLY A 201 -3.15 -1.25 16.19
C GLY A 201 -4.42 -0.47 16.55
N VAL A 202 -5.33 -0.24 15.58
CA VAL A 202 -6.58 0.49 15.84
C VAL A 202 -7.59 -0.34 16.65
N LEU A 203 -7.62 -1.66 16.47
CA LEU A 203 -8.48 -2.55 17.26
C LEU A 203 -8.08 -2.55 18.74
N ASN A 204 -6.78 -2.37 19.05
CA ASN A 204 -6.29 -2.30 20.43
C ASN A 204 -6.30 -0.88 21.03
N ASP A 205 -6.39 0.18 20.20
CA ASP A 205 -6.45 1.56 20.68
C ASP A 205 -7.63 1.78 21.66
N GLU A 206 -7.30 2.17 22.89
CA GLU A 206 -8.28 2.35 23.97
C GLU A 206 -9.34 3.41 23.64
N ARG A 207 -8.96 4.49 22.94
CA ARG A 207 -9.87 5.57 22.56
C ARG A 207 -10.92 5.07 21.56
N MET A 208 -10.49 4.19 20.65
CA MET A 208 -11.36 3.56 19.66
C MET A 208 -12.26 2.51 20.30
N ARG A 209 -11.72 1.61 21.13
CA ARG A 209 -12.50 0.56 21.81
C ARG A 209 -13.64 1.10 22.67
N LYS A 210 -13.43 2.26 23.31
CA LYS A 210 -14.47 2.95 24.11
C LYS A 210 -15.61 3.55 23.28
N LYS A 211 -15.39 3.82 21.99
CA LYS A 211 -16.33 4.53 21.12
C LYS A 211 -16.97 3.64 20.06
N CYS A 212 -16.28 2.56 19.69
CA CYS A 212 -16.65 1.72 18.57
C CYS A 212 -16.65 0.25 18.96
N ARG A 213 -17.56 -0.50 18.36
CA ARG A 213 -17.47 -1.95 18.17
C ARG A 213 -16.84 -2.22 16.82
N MET A 214 -15.56 -2.58 16.84
CA MET A 214 -14.75 -2.72 15.66
C MET A 214 -14.78 -4.15 15.16
N THR A 215 -14.89 -4.33 13.84
CA THR A 215 -14.79 -5.64 13.18
C THR A 215 -13.80 -5.53 12.02
N ALA A 216 -12.76 -6.37 12.01
CA ALA A 216 -11.92 -6.59 10.83
C ALA A 216 -12.17 -8.01 10.34
N PHE A 217 -12.30 -8.23 9.04
CA PHE A 217 -12.49 -9.57 8.51
C PHE A 217 -11.53 -9.86 7.37
N ASP A 218 -11.19 -11.13 7.21
CA ASP A 218 -10.38 -11.59 6.10
C ASP A 218 -11.35 -11.94 4.96
N LEU A 219 -11.15 -11.41 3.75
CA LEU A 219 -11.92 -11.80 2.58
C LEU A 219 -11.83 -13.33 2.37
N PRO A 220 -12.78 -13.95 1.66
CA PRO A 220 -12.65 -15.35 1.27
C PRO A 220 -11.30 -15.63 0.60
N ALA A 221 -10.68 -16.76 0.95
CA ALA A 221 -9.31 -17.16 0.55
C ALA A 221 -8.13 -16.31 1.09
N HIS A 222 -8.38 -15.32 1.95
CA HIS A 222 -7.33 -14.48 2.56
C HIS A 222 -7.06 -14.85 4.01
N GLY A 223 -5.84 -14.57 4.50
CA GLY A 223 -5.50 -14.68 5.91
C GLY A 223 -5.93 -16.02 6.52
N ARG A 224 -6.83 -15.96 7.51
CA ARG A 224 -7.43 -17.12 8.19
C ARG A 224 -8.77 -17.56 7.60
N SER A 225 -9.33 -16.81 6.65
CA SER A 225 -10.54 -17.19 5.91
C SER A 225 -10.27 -18.37 4.97
N PHE A 226 -11.27 -19.23 4.84
CA PHE A 226 -11.15 -20.41 3.98
C PHE A 226 -11.41 -20.04 2.52
N PRO A 227 -10.89 -20.84 1.57
CA PRO A 227 -11.33 -20.80 0.20
C PRO A 227 -12.85 -20.92 0.07
N TYR A 228 -13.41 -20.21 -0.90
CA TYR A 228 -14.84 -20.18 -1.15
C TYR A 228 -15.32 -21.33 -2.05
N GLN A 229 -16.63 -21.50 -2.19
CA GLN A 229 -17.21 -22.57 -2.98
C GLN A 229 -16.78 -22.46 -4.46
N GLY A 230 -16.20 -23.53 -5.01
CA GLY A 230 -15.71 -23.53 -6.39
C GLY A 230 -14.35 -22.85 -6.59
N TYR A 231 -13.63 -22.56 -5.50
CA TYR A 231 -12.26 -22.04 -5.54
C TYR A 231 -11.28 -23.03 -6.20
N TRP A 232 -10.43 -22.48 -7.06
CA TRP A 232 -9.26 -23.17 -7.62
C TRP A 232 -8.00 -22.40 -7.25
N PRO A 233 -6.95 -23.05 -6.70
CA PRO A 233 -5.68 -22.37 -6.40
C PRO A 233 -5.15 -21.59 -7.61
N GLY A 234 -4.75 -20.32 -7.39
CA GLY A 234 -4.26 -19.42 -8.43
C GLY A 234 -5.31 -18.79 -9.33
N LYS A 235 -6.61 -19.05 -9.10
CA LYS A 235 -7.74 -18.47 -9.87
C LYS A 235 -8.58 -17.48 -9.06
N HIS A 236 -8.12 -17.05 -7.89
CA HIS A 236 -8.79 -15.97 -7.16
C HIS A 236 -8.85 -14.73 -8.04
N THR A 237 -10.01 -14.08 -8.06
CA THR A 237 -10.24 -12.79 -8.69
C THR A 237 -11.33 -12.07 -7.92
N ASN A 238 -11.24 -10.75 -7.90
CA ASN A 238 -12.13 -9.87 -7.16
C ASN A 238 -12.79 -8.89 -8.13
N THR A 239 -14.00 -8.47 -7.78
CA THR A 239 -14.78 -7.46 -8.52
C THR A 239 -15.50 -6.57 -7.50
N GLU A 240 -15.97 -5.39 -7.92
CA GLU A 240 -16.70 -4.50 -7.01
C GLU A 240 -17.92 -5.22 -6.41
N ASP A 241 -18.69 -5.91 -7.26
CA ASP A 241 -19.88 -6.66 -6.84
C ASP A 241 -19.56 -7.79 -5.86
N SER A 242 -18.46 -8.52 -6.09
CA SER A 242 -18.06 -9.62 -5.20
C SER A 242 -17.64 -9.08 -3.83
N TYR A 243 -16.86 -8.00 -3.80
CA TYR A 243 -16.38 -7.41 -2.55
C TYR A 243 -17.52 -6.72 -1.79
N VAL A 244 -18.29 -5.83 -2.42
CA VAL A 244 -19.43 -5.14 -1.78
C VAL A 244 -20.47 -6.16 -1.29
N GLY A 245 -20.78 -7.18 -2.10
CA GLY A 245 -21.66 -8.27 -1.71
C GLY A 245 -21.15 -9.07 -0.51
N CYS A 246 -19.84 -9.31 -0.43
CA CYS A 246 -19.23 -9.99 0.72
C CYS A 246 -19.35 -9.15 2.00
N ILE A 247 -19.13 -7.84 1.91
CA ILE A 247 -19.30 -6.91 3.05
C ILE A 247 -20.76 -6.92 3.51
N ALA A 248 -21.72 -6.79 2.58
CA ALA A 248 -23.14 -6.83 2.90
C ALA A 248 -23.54 -8.15 3.58
N ALA A 249 -23.03 -9.29 3.09
CA ALA A 249 -23.28 -10.60 3.68
C ALA A 249 -22.72 -10.71 5.11
N LEU A 250 -21.52 -10.15 5.37
CA LEU A 250 -20.92 -10.10 6.69
C LEU A 250 -21.71 -9.20 7.66
N VAL A 251 -22.02 -7.96 7.25
CA VAL A 251 -22.82 -6.99 8.04
C VAL A 251 -24.13 -7.64 8.48
N LYS A 252 -24.85 -8.27 7.55
CA LYS A 252 -26.08 -9.00 7.84
C LYS A 252 -25.84 -10.18 8.77
N LYS A 253 -24.80 -10.98 8.53
CA LYS A 253 -24.51 -12.19 9.32
C LYS A 253 -24.19 -11.88 10.77
N LEU A 254 -23.46 -10.79 11.02
CA LEU A 254 -23.06 -10.35 12.35
C LEU A 254 -24.07 -9.39 12.98
N ASN A 255 -25.16 -9.07 12.27
CA ASN A 255 -26.20 -8.13 12.71
C ASN A 255 -25.61 -6.77 13.13
N LEU A 256 -24.70 -6.25 12.33
CA LEU A 256 -24.08 -4.94 12.57
C LEU A 256 -25.09 -3.84 12.25
N ASN A 257 -25.23 -2.88 13.16
CA ASN A 257 -26.20 -1.80 13.06
C ASN A 257 -25.58 -0.59 12.39
N LYS A 258 -25.88 -0.39 11.10
CA LYS A 258 -25.44 0.79 10.34
C LYS A 258 -23.94 1.06 10.52
N PRO A 259 -23.06 0.08 10.19
CA PRO A 259 -21.64 0.27 10.42
C PRO A 259 -21.07 1.39 9.56
N ILE A 260 -19.95 1.94 10.02
CA ILE A 260 -19.02 2.70 9.16
C ILE A 260 -18.12 1.71 8.43
N ILE A 261 -17.91 1.89 7.13
CA ILE A 261 -16.98 1.05 6.34
C ILE A 261 -15.67 1.80 6.13
N CYS A 262 -14.54 1.23 6.54
CA CYS A 262 -13.23 1.87 6.47
C CYS A 262 -12.21 0.95 5.79
N GLY A 263 -11.48 1.46 4.81
CA GLY A 263 -10.55 0.65 4.02
C GLY A 263 -9.48 1.50 3.35
N ALA A 264 -8.32 0.89 3.06
CA ALA A 264 -7.20 1.54 2.38
C ALA A 264 -6.93 0.98 0.98
N SER A 265 -6.32 1.78 0.08
CA SER A 265 -5.92 1.33 -1.28
C SER A 265 -7.13 0.76 -2.05
N MET A 266 -7.10 -0.49 -2.52
CA MET A 266 -8.25 -1.18 -3.12
C MET A 266 -9.50 -1.11 -2.23
N ALA A 267 -9.35 -1.36 -0.93
CA ALA A 267 -10.45 -1.26 0.01
C ALA A 267 -10.91 0.19 0.25
N GLY A 268 -10.07 1.19 -0.05
CA GLY A 268 -10.45 2.59 -0.09
C GLY A 268 -11.42 2.87 -1.25
N GLN A 269 -11.19 2.28 -2.43
CA GLN A 269 -12.13 2.36 -3.56
C GLN A 269 -13.45 1.66 -3.21
N ILE A 270 -13.39 0.48 -2.60
CA ILE A 270 -14.59 -0.24 -2.14
C ILE A 270 -15.33 0.52 -1.06
N SER A 271 -14.65 1.28 -0.20
CA SER A 271 -15.30 2.18 0.75
C SER A 271 -16.08 3.30 0.04
N LEU A 272 -15.64 3.77 -1.13
CA LEU A 272 -16.42 4.69 -1.97
C LEU A 272 -17.63 3.99 -2.59
N ALA A 273 -17.46 2.79 -3.15
CA ALA A 273 -18.54 1.98 -3.70
C ALA A 273 -19.62 1.67 -2.65
N CYS A 274 -19.22 1.33 -1.41
CA CYS A 274 -20.13 1.11 -0.30
C CYS A 274 -20.95 2.35 0.05
N ALA A 275 -20.41 3.56 -0.15
CA ALA A 275 -21.17 4.80 0.09
C ALA A 275 -22.28 4.98 -0.94
N VAL A 276 -22.01 4.67 -2.21
CA VAL A 276 -23.01 4.69 -3.29
C VAL A 276 -24.06 3.59 -3.07
N ARG A 277 -23.62 2.41 -2.63
CA ARG A 277 -24.43 1.20 -2.41
C ARG A 277 -24.86 1.03 -0.95
N TYR A 278 -24.98 2.11 -0.18
CA TYR A 278 -25.13 2.04 1.29
C TYR A 278 -26.34 1.22 1.75
N LYS A 279 -27.44 1.22 0.98
CA LYS A 279 -28.64 0.43 1.28
C LYS A 279 -28.40 -1.08 1.14
N GLU A 280 -27.61 -1.48 0.15
CA GLU A 280 -27.23 -2.88 -0.08
C GLU A 280 -26.32 -3.36 1.04
N VAL A 281 -25.32 -2.55 1.38
CA VAL A 281 -24.36 -2.85 2.46
C VAL A 281 -25.02 -2.81 3.83
N GLY A 282 -26.01 -1.93 4.01
CA GLY A 282 -26.60 -1.61 5.31
C GLY A 282 -25.75 -0.66 6.16
N CYS A 283 -24.83 0.09 5.55
CA CYS A 283 -23.95 1.04 6.24
C CYS A 283 -24.56 2.46 6.32
N SER A 284 -24.03 3.31 7.23
CA SER A 284 -24.42 4.72 7.33
C SER A 284 -23.29 5.72 7.09
N GLY A 285 -22.08 5.23 6.81
CA GLY A 285 -20.93 6.08 6.53
C GLY A 285 -19.75 5.26 6.04
N THR A 286 -18.80 5.94 5.41
CA THR A 286 -17.56 5.31 4.96
C THR A 286 -16.35 6.23 5.23
N ILE A 287 -15.18 5.63 5.42
CA ILE A 287 -13.89 6.29 5.62
C ILE A 287 -12.91 5.69 4.60
N PRO A 288 -12.85 6.23 3.37
CA PRO A 288 -11.90 5.78 2.37
C PRO A 288 -10.51 6.37 2.67
N LEU A 289 -9.52 5.50 2.90
CA LEU A 289 -8.13 5.88 3.11
C LEU A 289 -7.35 5.66 1.81
N GLN A 290 -6.77 6.71 1.24
CA GLN A 290 -6.01 6.59 -0.02
C GLN A 290 -6.80 5.86 -1.13
N GLY A 291 -8.13 6.00 -1.14
CA GLY A 291 -9.00 5.52 -2.20
C GLY A 291 -8.95 6.45 -3.40
N SER A 292 -9.18 5.91 -4.59
CA SER A 292 -9.32 6.67 -5.83
C SER A 292 -10.56 6.20 -6.57
N ASP A 293 -11.37 7.12 -7.08
CA ASP A 293 -12.50 6.81 -7.96
C ASP A 293 -12.04 6.33 -9.35
N TYR A 294 -10.83 6.72 -9.76
CA TYR A 294 -10.22 6.34 -11.02
C TYR A 294 -8.70 6.19 -10.90
N LEU A 295 -8.12 5.21 -11.61
CA LEU A 295 -6.68 5.00 -11.74
C LEU A 295 -6.27 5.09 -13.21
N ASN A 296 -5.19 5.82 -13.48
CA ASN A 296 -4.55 5.91 -14.78
C ASN A 296 -3.10 5.46 -14.63
N MET A 297 -2.91 4.17 -14.37
CA MET A 297 -1.61 3.57 -14.07
C MET A 297 -1.56 2.17 -14.69
N ASP A 298 -0.45 1.86 -15.36
CA ASP A 298 -0.26 0.54 -15.95
C ASP A 298 -0.12 -0.55 -14.88
N ARG A 299 -0.86 -1.65 -15.07
CA ARG A 299 -0.76 -2.84 -14.22
C ARG A 299 0.50 -3.64 -14.51
N GLN A 300 1.27 -3.93 -13.45
CA GLN A 300 2.39 -4.88 -13.51
C GLN A 300 1.89 -6.32 -13.31
N TRP A 301 2.66 -7.29 -13.83
CA TRP A 301 2.25 -8.71 -13.88
C TRP A 301 3.20 -9.68 -13.14
N TYR A 302 4.21 -9.16 -12.44
CA TYR A 302 5.19 -10.00 -11.73
C TYR A 302 4.59 -10.77 -10.55
N ASP A 303 3.50 -10.26 -9.96
CA ASP A 303 2.74 -10.83 -8.85
C ASP A 303 1.98 -12.12 -9.22
N ARG A 304 1.95 -12.50 -10.51
CA ARG A 304 1.43 -13.78 -11.02
C ARG A 304 2.39 -14.47 -11.99
N SER A 305 3.63 -14.03 -12.07
CA SER A 305 4.62 -14.63 -12.97
C SER A 305 5.11 -15.96 -12.39
N PRO A 306 5.17 -17.06 -13.17
CA PRO A 306 5.78 -18.31 -12.73
C PRO A 306 7.30 -18.22 -12.58
N TYR A 307 7.92 -17.16 -13.09
CA TYR A 307 9.36 -16.91 -13.02
C TYR A 307 9.76 -16.04 -11.83
N VAL A 308 8.79 -15.44 -11.14
CA VAL A 308 9.01 -14.54 -10.01
C VAL A 308 8.35 -15.16 -8.77
N ASN A 309 9.10 -15.24 -7.68
CA ASN A 309 8.54 -15.70 -6.42
C ASN A 309 7.62 -14.63 -5.84
N GLN A 310 6.30 -14.85 -5.94
CA GLN A 310 5.27 -13.94 -5.45
C GLN A 310 5.44 -13.62 -3.94
N SER A 311 5.84 -14.61 -3.14
CA SER A 311 6.06 -14.43 -1.69
C SER A 311 7.28 -13.57 -1.35
N LEU A 312 8.12 -13.22 -2.34
CA LEU A 312 9.18 -12.22 -2.21
C LEU A 312 8.81 -10.91 -2.91
N PHE A 313 8.21 -10.98 -4.10
CA PHE A 313 7.90 -9.80 -4.89
C PHE A 313 6.82 -8.91 -4.27
N ASN A 314 5.70 -9.50 -3.85
CA ASN A 314 4.58 -8.76 -3.32
C ASN A 314 4.93 -7.99 -2.04
N PRO A 315 5.57 -8.60 -1.01
CA PRO A 315 5.97 -7.84 0.17
C PRO A 315 7.03 -6.78 -0.15
N GLU A 316 7.93 -7.01 -1.10
CA GLU A 316 8.93 -6.02 -1.52
C GLU A 316 8.29 -4.75 -2.09
N TRP A 317 7.33 -4.91 -3.00
CA TRP A 317 6.59 -3.80 -3.58
C TRP A 317 5.93 -2.94 -2.49
N ILE A 318 5.22 -3.58 -1.56
CA ILE A 318 4.49 -2.89 -0.51
C ILE A 318 5.44 -2.27 0.52
N TYR A 319 6.46 -3.01 0.95
CA TYR A 319 7.47 -2.54 1.90
C TYR A 319 8.19 -1.30 1.38
N GLY A 320 8.52 -1.28 0.09
CA GLY A 320 9.15 -0.13 -0.56
C GLY A 320 8.29 1.14 -0.57
N MET A 321 6.96 1.01 -0.50
CA MET A 321 6.05 2.16 -0.47
C MET A 321 5.81 2.71 0.94
N MET A 322 6.20 1.98 2.00
CA MET A 322 5.97 2.39 3.38
C MET A 322 6.77 3.64 3.76
N SER A 323 6.28 4.40 4.74
CA SER A 323 7.06 5.49 5.35
C SER A 323 8.41 4.94 5.86
N PRO A 324 9.54 5.59 5.57
CA PRO A 324 10.84 5.12 6.02
C PRO A 324 10.99 5.19 7.54
N THR A 325 10.22 6.07 8.20
CA THR A 325 10.20 6.19 9.66
C THR A 325 9.17 5.30 10.32
N ALA A 326 8.37 4.51 9.59
CA ALA A 326 7.37 3.65 10.23
C ALA A 326 8.06 2.64 11.17
N PRO A 327 7.45 2.28 12.32
CA PRO A 327 8.08 1.36 13.26
C PRO A 327 8.50 0.07 12.59
N LEU A 328 9.75 -0.36 12.83
CA LEU A 328 10.35 -1.49 12.14
C LEU A 328 9.52 -2.76 12.31
N LYS A 329 9.00 -3.00 13.53
CA LYS A 329 8.11 -4.12 13.85
C LYS A 329 6.87 -4.14 12.94
N ASN A 330 6.27 -2.99 12.67
CA ASN A 330 5.08 -2.89 11.82
C ASN A 330 5.44 -3.10 10.34
N ARG A 331 6.59 -2.57 9.89
CA ARG A 331 7.10 -2.83 8.53
C ARG A 331 7.39 -4.32 8.30
N GLN A 332 7.94 -5.00 9.30
CA GLN A 332 8.19 -6.44 9.28
C GLN A 332 6.89 -7.26 9.30
N LEU A 333 5.90 -6.84 10.09
CA LEU A 333 4.57 -7.46 10.07
C LEU A 333 3.93 -7.33 8.68
N VAL A 334 3.98 -6.14 8.08
CA VAL A 334 3.48 -5.92 6.71
C VAL A 334 4.16 -6.86 5.73
N TRP A 335 5.49 -6.90 5.72
CA TRP A 335 6.23 -7.85 4.92
C TRP A 335 5.74 -9.30 5.11
N HIS A 336 5.61 -9.74 6.36
CA HIS A 336 5.18 -11.09 6.68
C HIS A 336 3.79 -11.42 6.13
N MET A 337 2.82 -10.52 6.31
CA MET A 337 1.43 -10.75 5.86
C MET A 337 1.35 -10.89 4.34
N TYR A 338 2.07 -10.04 3.61
CA TYR A 338 2.10 -10.07 2.14
C TYR A 338 2.88 -11.27 1.58
N SER A 339 3.89 -11.75 2.31
CA SER A 339 4.64 -12.96 1.96
C SER A 339 3.83 -14.25 2.16
N ALA A 340 2.92 -14.25 3.14
CA ALA A 340 2.18 -15.42 3.60
C ALA A 340 0.90 -15.76 2.80
N GLN A 341 0.53 -14.95 1.79
CA GLN A 341 -0.69 -15.19 1.04
C GLN A 341 -0.59 -16.38 0.09
N ALA A 342 -1.73 -17.00 -0.20
CA ALA A 342 -1.82 -18.01 -1.25
C ALA A 342 -1.53 -17.41 -2.64
N TYR A 343 -0.96 -18.24 -3.51
CA TYR A 343 -0.60 -17.85 -4.87
C TYR A 343 -1.80 -17.28 -5.64
N GLY A 344 -1.60 -16.15 -6.31
CA GLY A 344 -2.61 -15.46 -7.12
C GLY A 344 -3.65 -14.63 -6.35
N VAL A 345 -3.66 -14.64 -5.01
CA VAL A 345 -4.64 -13.87 -4.22
C VAL A 345 -4.43 -12.36 -4.37
N PHE A 346 -3.21 -11.86 -4.14
CA PHE A 346 -2.87 -10.45 -4.35
C PHE A 346 -3.17 -10.01 -5.79
N HIS A 347 -2.86 -10.84 -6.79
CA HIS A 347 -3.17 -10.55 -8.18
C HIS A 347 -4.65 -10.41 -8.44
N GLY A 348 -5.45 -11.36 -7.92
CA GLY A 348 -6.90 -11.35 -8.09
C GLY A 348 -7.56 -10.14 -7.45
N ASP A 349 -7.02 -9.66 -6.33
CA ASP A 349 -7.47 -8.40 -5.73
C ASP A 349 -7.11 -7.18 -6.59
N LEU A 350 -5.94 -7.19 -7.22
CA LEU A 350 -5.57 -6.12 -8.15
C LEU A 350 -6.39 -6.14 -9.45
N ASP A 351 -7.06 -7.24 -9.82
CA ASP A 351 -8.02 -7.22 -10.94
C ASP A 351 -9.06 -6.12 -10.70
N LEU A 352 -9.73 -6.14 -9.54
CA LEU A 352 -10.66 -5.10 -9.10
C LEU A 352 -10.01 -3.71 -9.06
N TYR A 353 -8.81 -3.60 -8.48
CA TYR A 353 -8.17 -2.29 -8.30
C TYR A 353 -7.93 -1.57 -9.63
N PHE A 354 -7.64 -2.31 -10.69
CA PHE A 354 -7.34 -1.81 -12.03
C PHE A 354 -8.48 -2.02 -13.05
N GLU A 355 -9.64 -2.57 -12.66
CA GLU A 355 -10.79 -2.85 -13.55
C GLU A 355 -11.31 -1.60 -14.29
N GLY A 356 -11.04 -0.40 -13.78
CA GLY A 356 -11.32 0.87 -14.46
C GLY A 356 -10.49 1.13 -15.74
N ASP A 357 -9.52 0.27 -16.06
CA ASP A 357 -8.60 0.39 -17.19
C ASP A 357 -8.76 -0.75 -18.23
N THR A 358 -9.55 -1.78 -17.92
CA THR A 358 -9.70 -2.97 -18.78
C THR A 358 -10.84 -2.91 -19.79
N THR A 359 -11.50 -1.77 -19.98
CA THR A 359 -12.42 -1.62 -21.12
C THR A 359 -11.60 -1.46 -22.40
N GLU A 360 -11.44 -2.56 -23.14
CA GLU A 360 -11.26 -2.50 -24.59
C GLU A 360 -12.29 -1.52 -25.17
N GLU A 361 -11.79 -0.49 -25.85
CA GLU A 361 -12.51 0.55 -26.57
C GLU A 361 -13.33 1.55 -25.74
N GLY A 362 -12.90 2.81 -25.83
CA GLY A 362 -13.54 3.94 -25.17
C GLY A 362 -15.01 4.10 -25.55
N GLN A 363 -15.89 3.82 -24.60
CA GLN A 363 -17.21 4.44 -24.47
C GLN A 363 -17.48 4.70 -22.99
N SER A 364 -17.05 5.86 -22.50
CA SER A 364 -17.56 6.39 -21.23
C SER A 364 -19.01 6.81 -21.46
N SER A 365 -19.96 6.13 -20.81
CA SER A 365 -21.27 6.69 -20.53
C SER A 365 -21.08 7.84 -19.53
N SER A 366 -21.03 9.05 -20.07
CA SER A 366 -21.11 10.28 -19.30
C SER A 366 -22.44 10.34 -18.55
N GLU A 367 -22.38 10.35 -17.22
CA GLU A 367 -23.20 11.13 -16.27
C GLU A 367 -23.30 10.40 -14.92
N VAL A 368 -22.23 10.48 -14.12
CA VAL A 368 -22.33 10.33 -12.66
C VAL A 368 -22.12 11.73 -12.06
N PRO A 369 -23.06 12.25 -11.25
CA PRO A 369 -22.89 13.57 -10.62
C PRO A 369 -21.66 13.55 -9.71
N ALA A 370 -20.71 14.45 -9.96
CA ALA A 370 -19.51 14.61 -9.15
C ALA A 370 -19.88 14.84 -7.67
N LEU A 371 -19.58 13.86 -6.82
CA LEU A 371 -19.62 14.02 -5.37
C LEU A 371 -18.38 14.83 -4.95
N THR A 372 -18.59 16.05 -4.47
CA THR A 372 -17.55 16.88 -3.87
C THR A 372 -17.03 16.23 -2.58
N THR A 373 -15.87 15.58 -2.64
CA THR A 373 -15.12 15.10 -1.48
C THR A 373 -14.42 16.28 -0.79
N THR A 374 -14.66 16.47 0.51
CA THR A 374 -13.92 17.44 1.35
C THR A 374 -12.71 16.75 1.95
N THR A 375 -11.50 17.17 1.57
CA THR A 375 -10.24 16.78 2.21
C THR A 375 -9.65 18.01 2.92
N THR A 376 -9.28 17.87 4.19
CA THR A 376 -8.62 18.92 4.96
C THR A 376 -7.18 18.50 5.29
N SER A 377 -6.25 19.45 5.26
CA SER A 377 -4.80 19.26 5.41
C SER A 377 -4.30 19.23 6.86
N LYS A 378 -5.20 19.01 7.83
CA LYS A 378 -4.88 18.88 9.26
C LYS A 378 -5.59 17.66 9.83
N PRO A 379 -5.04 16.98 10.86
CA PRO A 379 -5.76 15.91 11.54
C PRO A 379 -7.11 16.46 12.01
N LEU A 380 -8.19 15.87 11.49
CA LEU A 380 -9.54 16.21 11.90
C LEU A 380 -9.74 15.72 13.33
N ASP A 381 -10.00 16.65 14.27
CA ASP A 381 -10.45 16.23 15.59
C ASP A 381 -11.84 15.59 15.49
N LEU A 382 -12.14 14.67 16.41
CA LEU A 382 -13.40 13.93 16.41
C LEU A 382 -14.63 14.84 16.55
N ASN A 383 -14.47 16.01 17.18
CA ASN A 383 -15.55 16.99 17.34
C ASN A 383 -15.90 17.64 15.99
N THR A 384 -14.94 17.80 15.08
CA THR A 384 -15.14 18.35 13.74
C THR A 384 -15.86 17.34 12.84
N CYS A 385 -15.52 16.05 12.92
CA CYS A 385 -16.27 14.98 12.25
C CYS A 385 -17.72 14.87 12.78
N LEU A 386 -17.92 14.98 14.10
CA LEU A 386 -19.25 14.99 14.71
C LEU A 386 -20.06 16.25 14.36
N THR A 387 -19.39 17.38 14.13
CA THR A 387 -20.04 18.63 13.70
C THR A 387 -20.50 18.52 12.25
N LEU A 388 -19.72 17.92 11.35
CA LEU A 388 -20.15 17.59 9.98
C LEU A 388 -21.34 16.63 9.96
N TYR A 389 -21.40 15.67 10.90
CA TYR A 389 -22.52 14.76 11.08
C TYR A 389 -23.82 15.48 11.50
N LYS A 390 -23.74 16.40 12.48
CA LYS A 390 -24.90 17.23 12.91
C LYS A 390 -25.33 18.25 11.85
N TYR A 391 -24.40 18.78 11.05
CA TYR A 391 -24.69 19.80 10.04
C TYR A 391 -25.57 19.28 8.89
N ASN A 392 -25.52 17.98 8.61
CA ASN A 392 -26.34 17.33 7.59
C ASN A 392 -27.78 17.05 8.05
N GLU A 393 -28.04 16.95 9.36
CA GLU A 393 -29.40 16.78 9.90
C GLU A 393 -30.21 18.09 9.88
N GLU A 394 -29.60 19.25 10.16
CA GLU A 394 -30.33 20.53 10.18
C GLU A 394 -30.54 21.13 8.77
N ALA A 395 -29.61 20.91 7.85
CA ALA A 395 -29.69 21.45 6.48
C ALA A 395 -30.74 20.75 5.60
N TYR A 396 -31.23 19.58 5.99
CA TYR A 396 -32.20 18.81 5.21
C TYR A 396 -33.67 19.21 5.47
N ASN A 397 -33.94 20.08 6.45
CA ASN A 397 -35.31 20.31 6.91
C ASN A 397 -35.99 21.62 6.48
N LYS A 398 -35.32 22.62 5.86
CA LYS A 398 -36.01 23.83 5.34
C LYS A 398 -35.31 24.45 4.12
N ASP A 399 -35.96 24.40 2.96
CA ASP A 399 -35.53 25.09 1.73
C ASP A 399 -36.03 26.54 1.73
N THR A 400 -35.16 27.49 2.05
CA THR A 400 -35.45 28.94 2.02
C THR A 400 -34.32 29.71 1.35
N ASP A 401 -34.62 30.89 0.79
CA ASP A 401 -33.68 31.72 0.00
C ASP A 401 -32.43 32.18 0.79
N GLU A 402 -32.52 32.23 2.12
CA GLU A 402 -31.39 32.50 3.01
C GLU A 402 -30.37 31.33 2.99
N THR A 403 -30.87 30.10 2.82
CA THR A 403 -30.09 28.86 2.68
C THR A 403 -29.28 28.86 1.38
N ARG A 404 -29.83 29.43 0.29
CA ARG A 404 -29.11 29.61 -0.99
C ARG A 404 -27.99 30.65 -0.89
N LYS A 405 -28.20 31.75 -0.16
CA LYS A 405 -27.15 32.74 0.11
C LYS A 405 -26.02 32.14 0.97
N ARG A 406 -26.35 31.36 2.00
CA ARG A 406 -25.35 30.70 2.87
C ARG A 406 -24.57 29.58 2.15
N LYS A 407 -25.21 28.81 1.25
CA LYS A 407 -24.54 27.85 0.35
C LYS A 407 -23.49 28.54 -0.55
N LYS A 408 -23.77 29.75 -1.05
CA LYS A 408 -22.79 30.54 -1.83
C LYS A 408 -21.59 30.98 -0.98
N THR A 409 -21.80 31.34 0.28
CA THR A 409 -20.71 31.73 1.20
C THR A 409 -19.81 30.54 1.58
N VAL A 410 -20.40 29.35 1.80
CA VAL A 410 -19.63 28.11 2.07
C VAL A 410 -18.83 27.67 0.84
N ASN A 411 -19.42 27.74 -0.37
CA ASN A 411 -18.69 27.45 -1.60
C ASN A 411 -17.55 28.45 -1.88
N ALA A 412 -17.66 29.69 -1.40
CA ALA A 412 -16.57 30.66 -1.47
C ALA A 412 -15.46 30.33 -0.46
N PHE A 413 -15.80 29.89 0.76
CA PHE A 413 -14.84 29.46 1.79
C PHE A 413 -14.02 28.23 1.34
N ILE A 414 -14.69 27.23 0.74
CA ILE A 414 -14.08 26.01 0.20
C ILE A 414 -13.08 26.30 -0.93
N LYS A 415 -13.35 27.32 -1.77
CA LYS A 415 -12.45 27.72 -2.87
C LYS A 415 -11.18 28.43 -2.38
N THR A 416 -11.19 29.03 -1.20
CA THR A 416 -10.04 29.80 -0.69
C THR A 416 -8.97 28.95 0.02
N GLU A 417 -9.28 27.72 0.44
CA GLU A 417 -8.34 26.86 1.20
C GLU A 417 -7.70 25.72 0.38
N THR A 418 -7.93 25.66 -0.93
CA THR A 418 -7.28 24.69 -1.81
C THR A 418 -5.84 25.12 -2.15
N ARG A 419 -4.86 24.64 -1.37
CA ARG A 419 -3.45 24.54 -1.78
C ARG A 419 -2.96 23.09 -1.63
N LYS A 420 -2.37 22.60 -2.73
CA LYS A 420 -1.74 21.28 -2.97
C LYS A 420 -0.99 20.68 -1.75
N VAL A 421 -1.33 19.47 -1.30
CA VAL A 421 -0.51 18.51 -0.50
C VAL A 421 -1.12 17.09 -0.64
N SER A 422 -0.47 16.11 -1.28
CA SER A 422 0.40 15.00 -0.77
C SER A 422 -0.27 13.96 0.17
N MET A 423 -0.44 12.72 -0.31
CA MET A 423 -0.91 11.55 0.47
C MET A 423 0.11 11.19 1.55
N SER A 424 -0.31 11.16 2.81
CA SER A 424 0.53 10.71 3.92
C SER A 424 0.19 9.26 4.28
N TYR A 425 1.20 8.40 4.42
CA TYR A 425 1.07 7.05 4.96
C TYR A 425 1.21 7.09 6.48
N TYR A 426 0.11 7.30 7.23
CA TYR A 426 0.01 6.88 8.63
C TYR A 426 -1.46 6.74 9.03
N ILE A 427 -1.80 5.58 9.60
CA ILE A 427 -2.87 5.45 10.59
C ILE A 427 -2.14 5.57 11.93
N LYS A 428 -2.46 6.62 12.70
CA LYS A 428 -2.09 6.82 14.11
C LYS A 428 -3.37 6.91 14.94
#